data_AF-A0A0S4LHU4-F1
#
_entry.id   AF-A0A0S4LHU4-F1
#
_cell.length_a   1.000
_cell.length_b   1.000
_cell.length_c   1.000
_cell.angle_alpha   90.00
_cell.angle_beta   90.00
_cell.angle_gamma   90.00
#
_symmetry.space_group_name_H-M   'P 1'
#
loop_
_entity.id
_entity.type
_entity.pdbx_description
1 polymer ?
#
loop_
_entity_poly.entity_id
_entity_poly.type
_entity_poly.pdbx_seq_one_letter_code
_entity_poly.pdbx_strand_id
1 'polypeptide(L)'
;MIEDELRTKGRWEGQLVHVLRDGSRVRVVSHWVTEQSPHLHDGSINVIEVNSPLNASSGSFREELLSLLNQSKCPNGQSACPRLS
;
A
#
# COMPACT_ATOMS: atom_id res chain seq x y z
N MET A 1 -19.44 0.43 3.26
CA MET A 1 -18.69 -0.83 3.09
C MET A 1 -17.29 -0.45 2.60
N ILE A 2 -16.23 -1.16 3.00
CA ILE A 2 -14.83 -0.73 2.76
C ILE A 2 -14.55 -0.57 1.27
N GLU A 3 -15.06 -1.50 0.44
CA GLU A 3 -14.90 -1.47 -1.02
C GLU A 3 -15.52 -0.22 -1.67
N ASP A 4 -16.64 0.28 -1.15
CA ASP A 4 -17.31 1.47 -1.66
C ASP A 4 -16.52 2.74 -1.33
N GLU A 5 -15.98 2.82 -0.11
CA GLU A 5 -15.12 3.92 0.30
C GLU A 5 -13.82 3.94 -0.50
N LEU A 6 -13.22 2.76 -0.72
CA LEU A 6 -12.03 2.62 -1.54
C LEU A 6 -12.29 3.02 -3.00
N ARG A 7 -13.43 2.62 -3.58
CA ARG A 7 -13.81 2.97 -4.96
C ARG A 7 -14.06 4.47 -5.13
N THR A 8 -14.69 5.10 -4.13
CA THR A 8 -15.09 6.53 -4.21
C THR A 8 -13.95 7.47 -3.85
N LYS A 9 -13.12 7.13 -2.86
CA LYS A 9 -12.05 8.01 -2.35
C LYS A 9 -10.66 7.62 -2.85
N GLY A 10 -10.53 6.47 -3.50
CA GLY A 10 -9.25 5.89 -3.92
C GLY A 10 -8.35 5.44 -2.76
N ARG A 11 -8.86 5.50 -1.53
CA ARG A 11 -8.13 5.14 -0.32
C ARG A 11 -9.06 4.71 0.81
N TRP A 12 -8.53 3.93 1.73
CA TRP A 12 -9.19 3.56 2.98
C TRP A 12 -8.17 3.42 4.10
N GLU A 13 -8.56 3.77 5.33
CA GLU A 13 -7.73 3.60 6.52
C GLU A 13 -8.58 3.04 7.67
N GLY A 14 -8.07 2.03 8.38
CA GLY A 14 -8.75 1.47 9.53
C GLY A 14 -8.01 0.31 10.17
N GLN A 15 -8.66 -0.35 11.12
CA GLN A 15 -8.10 -1.54 11.77
C GLN A 15 -8.63 -2.82 11.12
N LEU A 16 -7.73 -3.73 10.76
CA LEU A 16 -8.06 -5.05 10.22
C LEU A 16 -7.52 -6.16 11.12
N VAL A 17 -8.15 -7.34 11.00
CA VAL A 17 -7.68 -8.58 11.62
C VAL A 17 -7.20 -9.50 10.51
N HIS A 18 -5.92 -9.85 10.52
CA HIS A 18 -5.37 -10.88 9.63
C HIS A 18 -5.21 -12.20 10.37
N VAL A 19 -5.35 -13.28 9.62
CA VAL A 19 -5.03 -14.64 10.10
C VAL A 19 -3.64 -14.98 9.55
N LEU A 20 -2.72 -15.28 10.45
CA LEU A 20 -1.37 -15.73 10.12
C LEU A 20 -1.42 -17.19 9.65
N ARG A 21 -0.32 -17.65 9.03
CA ARG A 21 -0.22 -19.02 8.48
C ARG A 21 -0.41 -20.10 9.54
N ASP A 22 -0.06 -19.82 10.79
CA ASP A 22 -0.25 -20.71 11.95
C ASP A 22 -1.67 -20.69 12.53
N GLY A 23 -2.58 -19.90 11.95
CA GLY A 23 -3.97 -19.74 12.39
C GLY A 23 -4.17 -18.69 13.48
N SER A 24 -3.10 -18.09 14.00
CA SER A 24 -3.21 -16.99 14.97
C SER A 24 -3.73 -15.70 14.30
N ARG A 25 -4.29 -14.79 15.10
CA ARG A 25 -4.89 -13.54 14.62
C ARG A 25 -4.06 -12.35 15.05
N VAL A 26 -3.76 -11.46 14.11
CA VAL A 26 -3.07 -10.19 14.39
C VAL A 26 -3.98 -9.01 14.01
N ARG A 27 -4.02 -7.99 14.86
CA ARG A 27 -4.70 -6.72 14.57
C ARG A 27 -3.67 -5.71 14.07
N VAL A 28 -3.99 -5.05 12.96
CA VAL A 28 -3.11 -4.08 12.30
C VAL A 28 -3.88 -2.80 12.00
N VAL A 29 -3.16 -1.69 11.91
CA VAL A 29 -3.62 -0.50 11.20
C VAL A 29 -3.31 -0.70 9.74
N SER A 30 -4.32 -0.66 8.89
CA SER A 30 -4.22 -0.93 7.47
C SER A 30 -4.59 0.32 6.67
N HIS A 31 -3.75 0.64 5.70
CA HIS A 31 -3.96 1.74 4.76
C HIS A 31 -3.97 1.17 3.34
N TRP A 32 -5.07 1.39 2.63
CA TRP A 32 -5.30 0.86 1.29
C TRP A 32 -5.31 2.02 0.31
N VAL A 33 -4.65 1.86 -0.84
CA VAL A 33 -4.67 2.82 -1.95
C VAL A 33 -4.95 2.11 -3.26
N THR A 34 -5.72 2.77 -4.12
CA THR A 34 -5.97 2.27 -5.48
C THR A 34 -4.98 2.88 -6.47
N GLU A 35 -4.33 2.05 -7.25
CA GLU A 35 -3.48 2.46 -8.37
C GLU A 35 -4.08 1.97 -9.69
N GLN A 36 -4.24 2.88 -10.65
CA GLN A 36 -4.61 2.50 -12.02
C GLN A 36 -3.36 1.95 -12.71
N SER A 37 -3.42 0.71 -13.17
CA SER A 37 -2.30 0.13 -13.91
C SER A 37 -2.38 0.56 -15.38
N PRO A 38 -1.42 1.35 -15.90
CA PRO A 38 -1.45 1.79 -17.29
C PRO A 38 -1.15 0.65 -18.28
N HIS A 39 -0.70 -0.51 -17.79
CA HIS A 39 -0.30 -1.65 -18.62
C HIS A 39 -1.43 -2.69 -18.77
N LEU A 40 -2.49 -2.59 -17.96
CA LEU A 40 -3.67 -3.42 -18.09
C LEU A 40 -4.68 -2.70 -18.99
N HIS A 41 -4.89 -3.25 -20.18
CA HIS A 41 -5.75 -2.73 -21.24
C HIS A 41 -7.24 -2.56 -20.86
N ASP A 42 -7.63 -2.92 -19.63
CA ASP A 42 -9.03 -3.05 -19.18
C ASP A 42 -9.40 -2.08 -18.03
N GLY A 43 -8.55 -1.08 -17.73
CA GLY A 43 -8.84 -0.15 -16.62
C GLY A 43 -8.86 -0.83 -15.25
N SER A 44 -8.13 -1.94 -15.11
CA SER A 44 -8.03 -2.68 -13.86
C SER A 44 -7.38 -1.83 -12.77
N ILE A 45 -8.02 -1.81 -11.60
CA ILE A 45 -7.56 -1.08 -10.42
C ILE A 45 -6.80 -2.06 -9.53
N ASN A 46 -5.53 -1.78 -9.26
CA ASN A 46 -4.76 -2.48 -8.26
C ASN A 46 -5.03 -1.87 -6.89
N VAL A 47 -5.15 -2.71 -5.86
CA VAL A 47 -5.24 -2.27 -4.47
C VAL A 47 -3.93 -2.61 -3.78
N ILE A 48 -3.25 -1.59 -3.27
CA ILE A 48 -2.04 -1.74 -2.47
C ILE A 48 -2.44 -1.59 -1.00
N GLU A 49 -2.16 -2.62 -0.20
CA GLU A 49 -2.41 -2.65 1.23
C GLU A 49 -1.08 -2.50 2.00
N VAL A 50 -1.04 -1.55 2.93
CA VAL A 50 0.09 -1.33 3.83
C VAL A 50 -0.37 -1.54 5.27
N ASN A 51 0.24 -2.51 5.95
CA ASN A 51 -0.10 -2.89 7.31
C ASN A 51 0.97 -2.45 8.30
N SER A 52 0.54 -1.74 9.34
CA SER A 52 1.35 -1.36 10.50
C SER A 52 0.84 -2.06 11.76
N PRO A 53 1.73 -2.59 12.62
CA PRO A 53 1.27 -3.23 13.84
C PRO A 53 0.76 -2.15 14.81
N LEU A 54 -0.30 -2.47 15.57
CA LEU A 54 -0.94 -1.51 16.50
C LEU A 54 0.00 -1.00 17.61
N ASN A 55 1.07 -1.73 17.90
CA ASN A 55 2.04 -1.45 18.95
C ASN A 55 3.37 -0.88 18.42
N ALA A 56 3.54 -0.66 17.12
CA ALA A 56 4.71 0.09 16.65
C ALA A 56 4.55 1.55 17.08
N SER A 57 5.48 2.06 17.89
CA SER A 57 5.62 3.49 18.16
C SER A 57 5.56 4.25 16.83
N SER A 58 4.47 4.98 16.63
CA SER A 58 3.92 5.43 15.34
C SER A 58 4.72 6.52 14.62
N GLY A 59 5.98 6.75 14.99
CA GLY A 59 6.74 7.92 14.55
C GLY A 59 7.64 7.71 13.33
N SER A 60 8.26 6.53 13.17
CA SER A 60 9.41 6.39 12.25
C SER A 60 9.09 5.67 10.95
N PHE A 61 8.29 4.61 11.00
CA PHE A 61 8.14 3.70 9.85
C PHE A 61 7.18 4.22 8.77
N ARG A 62 6.16 5.03 9.15
CA ARG A 62 5.17 5.56 8.21
C ARG A 62 5.80 6.54 7.21
N GLU A 63 6.62 7.47 7.69
CA GLU A 63 7.32 8.45 6.83
C GLU A 63 8.35 7.77 5.92
N GLU A 64 9.04 6.74 6.43
CA GLU A 64 10.01 5.97 5.66
C GLU A 64 9.33 5.14 4.55
N LEU A 65 8.22 4.47 4.85
CA LEU A 65 7.44 3.73 3.84
C LEU A 65 6.82 4.65 2.78
N LEU A 66 6.25 5.78 3.19
CA LEU A 66 5.69 6.75 2.25
C LEU A 66 6.80 7.32 1.35
N SER A 67 8.00 7.55 1.90
CA SER A 67 9.18 7.91 1.13
C SER A 67 9.57 6.81 0.15
N LEU A 68 9.62 5.54 0.57
CA LEU A 68 9.96 4.40 -0.30
C LEU A 68 8.93 4.17 -1.42
N LEU A 69 7.64 4.34 -1.14
CA LEU A 69 6.59 4.25 -2.16
C LEU A 69 6.65 5.42 -3.15
N ASN A 70 7.04 6.60 -2.68
CA ASN A 70 7.20 7.81 -3.51
C ASN A 70 8.58 7.88 -4.22
N GLN A 71 9.52 7.00 -3.88
CA GLN A 71 10.84 6.89 -4.51
C GLN A 71 10.80 6.31 -5.93
N SER A 72 9.62 5.97 -6.45
CA SER A 72 9.40 5.59 -7.86
C SER A 72 9.79 6.67 -8.89
N LYS A 73 10.35 7.81 -8.46
CA LYS A 73 10.91 8.81 -9.37
C LYS A 73 12.43 8.69 -9.39
N CYS A 74 12.95 7.99 -10.41
CA CYS A 74 14.37 7.95 -10.72
C CYS A 74 14.91 9.41 -10.70
N PRO A 75 15.96 9.75 -9.93
CA PRO A 75 16.31 11.15 -9.63
C PRO A 75 16.90 11.96 -10.78
N ASN A 76 16.84 11.48 -12.02
CA ASN A 76 17.34 12.21 -13.19
C ASN A 76 16.62 11.76 -14.46
N GLY A 77 15.37 12.19 -14.68
CA GLY A 77 14.73 12.30 -16.00
C GLY A 77 14.87 11.14 -17.00
N GLN A 78 15.20 9.92 -16.56
CA GLN A 78 15.46 8.76 -17.42
C GLN A 78 14.33 7.75 -17.26
N SER A 79 13.86 7.26 -18.40
CA SER A 79 12.61 6.51 -18.57
C SER A 79 12.70 5.02 -18.18
N ALA A 80 13.75 4.57 -17.52
CA ALA A 80 13.86 3.19 -17.04
C ALA A 80 14.87 3.07 -15.90
N CYS A 81 14.38 2.71 -14.70
CA CYS A 81 15.25 2.25 -13.61
C CYS A 81 15.65 0.78 -13.89
N PRO A 82 16.95 0.40 -13.84
CA PRO A 82 17.39 -0.96 -14.14
C PRO A 82 16.92 -1.95 -13.06
N ARG A 83 16.40 -3.09 -13.50
CA ARG A 83 15.99 -4.19 -12.63
C ARG A 83 17.24 -4.80 -12.00
N LEU A 84 17.34 -4.77 -10.67
CA LEU A 84 18.39 -5.51 -9.95
C LEU A 84 18.23 -7.00 -10.24
N SER A 85 19.33 -7.61 -10.69
CA SER A 85 19.42 -9.02 -11.08
C SER A 85 19.50 -9.95 -9.87
#